data_AF-A0AAJ3FC29-F1
#
_entry.id   AF-A0AAJ3FC29-F1
#
_cell.length_a   1.000
_cell.length_b   1.000
_cell.length_c   1.000
_cell.angle_alpha   90.00
_cell.angle_beta   90.00
_cell.angle_gamma   90.00
#
_symmetry.space_group_name_H-M   'P 1'
#
loop_
_entity.id
_entity.type
_entity.pdbx_description
1 polymer ?
#
loop_
_entity_poly.entity_id
_entity_poly.type
_entity_poly.pdbx_seq_one_letter_code
_entity_poly.pdbx_strand_id
1 'polypeptide(L)' 'KRCDRIKALLWESDGFVLLYKRMEVQGRFRWPRNQLEVKQLTWQQFDWLMSGLEIEQPKAFKPTE' A
#
# COMPACT_ATOMS: atom_id res chain seq x y z
N LYS A 1 1.29 11.05 13.99
CA LYS A 1 1.40 9.62 13.59
C LYS A 1 2.44 9.53 12.47
N ARG A 2 3.41 8.60 12.54
CA ARG A 2 4.43 8.40 11.50
C ARG A 2 3.81 7.62 10.34
N CYS A 3 3.80 8.20 9.14
CA CYS A 3 3.22 7.60 7.93
C CYS A 3 4.29 7.33 6.85
N ASP A 4 5.56 7.34 7.23
CA ASP A 4 6.72 7.05 6.37
C ASP A 4 7.05 5.55 6.31
N ARG A 5 6.26 4.69 6.97
CA ARG A 5 6.58 3.28 7.20
C ARG A 5 5.39 2.37 6.91
N ILE A 6 5.71 1.17 6.46
CA ILE A 6 4.78 0.07 6.27
C ILE A 6 5.27 -1.19 6.99
N LYS A 7 4.31 -1.91 7.58
CA LYS A 7 4.47 -3.29 8.04
C LYS A 7 3.52 -4.16 7.22
N ALA A 8 4.02 -5.30 6.75
CA ALA A 8 3.19 -6.33 6.14
C ALA A 8 3.51 -7.69 6.78
N LEU A 9 2.49 -8.50 6.98
CA LEU A 9 2.63 -9.90 7.36
C LEU A 9 2.44 -10.74 6.11
N LEU A 10 3.50 -11.42 5.70
CA LEU A 10 3.45 -12.43 4.65
C LEU A 10 3.38 -13.79 5.34
N TRP A 11 2.38 -14.60 5.00
CA TRP A 11 2.32 -15.98 5.45
C TRP A 11 3.14 -16.85 4.49
N GLU A 12 4.12 -17.56 5.04
CA GLU A 12 4.84 -18.64 4.39
C GLU A 12 4.43 -19.97 5.07
N SER A 13 4.74 -21.10 4.44
CA SER A 13 4.19 -22.43 4.79
C SER A 13 4.18 -22.78 6.28
N ASP A 14 5.17 -22.31 7.03
CA ASP A 14 5.41 -22.63 8.44
C ASP A 14 5.38 -21.41 9.36
N GLY A 15 5.07 -20.21 8.85
CA GLY A 15 5.07 -19.02 9.70
C GLY A 15 4.79 -17.69 9.00
N PHE A 16 4.89 -16.61 9.78
CA PHE A 16 4.75 -15.25 9.27
C PHE A 16 6.12 -14.58 9.09
N VAL A 17 6.33 -14.00 7.92
CA VAL A 17 7.39 -13.04 7.66
C VAL A 17 6.84 -11.62 7.90
N LEU A 18 7.47 -10.89 8.82
CA LEU A 18 7.18 -9.47 9.02
C LEU A 18 8.07 -8.64 8.11
N LEU A 19 7.48 -8.10 7.06
CA LEU A 19 8.12 -7.14 6.17
C LEU A 19 8.02 -5.73 6.78
N TYR A 20 9.13 -5.01 6.82
CA TYR A 20 9.19 -3.62 7.26
C TYR A 20 9.84 -2.77 6.19
N LYS A 21 9.09 -1.79 5.68
CA LYS A 21 9.57 -0.83 4.69
C LYS A 21 9.48 0.59 5.25
N ARG A 22 10.55 1.35 5.11
CA ARG A 22 10.61 2.77 5.46
C ARG A 22 10.97 3.57 4.21
N MET A 23 10.28 4.68 4.01
CA MET A 23 10.61 5.66 2.97
C MET A 23 11.70 6.59 3.50
N GLU A 24 12.77 6.74 2.73
CA GLU A 24 13.84 7.71 3.03
C GLU A 24 13.58 9.07 2.37
N VAL A 25 12.85 9.10 1.25
CA VAL A 25 12.39 10.34 0.60
C VAL A 25 11.20 10.96 1.31
N GLN A 26 11.05 12.29 1.18
CA GLN A 26 9.89 13.00 1.70
C GLN A 26 8.60 12.49 1.05
N GLY A 27 7.74 11.88 1.87
CA GLY A 27 6.48 11.29 1.43
C GLY A 27 5.75 10.64 2.60
N ARG A 28 4.46 10.36 2.41
CA ARG A 28 3.63 9.67 3.41
C ARG A 28 2.72 8.68 2.72
N PHE A 29 2.65 7.47 3.24
CA PHE A 29 1.61 6.51 2.88
C PHE A 29 0.25 7.00 3.38
N ARG A 30 -0.77 6.81 2.54
CA ARG A 30 -2.16 7.06 2.92
C ARG A 30 -2.74 5.82 3.57
N TRP A 31 -2.52 5.71 4.88
CA TRP A 31 -3.03 4.59 5.66
C TRP A 31 -4.52 4.74 6.02
N PRO A 32 -5.30 3.65 6.01
CA PRO A 32 -6.66 3.61 6.53
C PRO A 32 -6.71 4.14 7.96
N ARG A 33 -7.68 5.01 8.23
CA ARG A 33 -7.89 5.60 9.57
C ARG A 33 -8.91 4.84 10.40
N ASN A 34 -9.73 4.01 9.75
CA ASN A 34 -10.78 3.20 10.35
C ASN A 34 -10.96 1.89 9.57
N GLN A 35 -11.79 1.00 10.10
CA GLN A 35 -12.06 -0.31 9.50
C GLN A 35 -12.77 -0.23 8.14
N LEU A 36 -13.56 0.82 7.90
CA LEU A 36 -14.30 1.02 6.64
C LEU A 36 -13.36 1.38 5.48
N GLU A 37 -12.20 1.95 5.78
CA GLU A 37 -11.17 2.29 4.79
C GLU A 37 -10.27 1.10 4.42
N VAL A 38 -10.41 -0.04 5.09
CA VAL A 38 -9.65 -1.26 4.77
C VAL A 38 -10.14 -1.83 3.44
N LYS A 39 -9.20 -2.09 2.53
CA LYS A 39 -9.49 -2.62 1.18
C LYS A 39 -8.57 -3.78 0.83
N GLN A 40 -9.09 -4.73 0.08
CA GLN A 40 -8.25 -5.66 -0.66
C GLN A 40 -7.66 -4.94 -1.86
N LEU A 41 -6.35 -5.05 -2.03
CA LEU A 41 -5.63 -4.39 -3.12
C LEU A 41 -5.42 -5.38 -4.27
N THR A 42 -5.56 -4.88 -5.50
CA THR A 42 -5.03 -5.59 -6.66
C THR A 42 -3.51 -5.47 -6.70
N TRP A 43 -2.83 -6.31 -7.50
CA TRP A 43 -1.38 -6.21 -7.68
C TRP A 43 -0.93 -4.84 -8.16
N GLN A 44 -1.67 -4.22 -9.08
CA GLN A 44 -1.36 -2.87 -9.59
C GLN A 44 -1.46 -1.81 -8.49
N GLN A 45 -2.49 -1.88 -7.64
CA GLN A 45 -2.66 -0.94 -6.53
C GLN A 45 -1.57 -1.12 -5.47
N PHE A 46 -1.15 -2.37 -5.23
CA PHE A 46 -0.03 -2.65 -4.35
C PHE A 46 1.28 -2.07 -4.91
N ASP A 47 1.54 -2.23 -6.20
CA ASP A 47 2.73 -1.65 -6.86
C ASP A 47 2.75 -0.12 -6.75
N TRP A 48 1.63 0.54 -7.00
CA TRP A 48 1.47 1.98 -6.78
C TRP A 48 1.77 2.38 -5.34
N LEU A 49 1.21 1.67 -4.36
CA LEU A 49 1.49 1.91 -2.95
C LEU A 49 2.98 1.76 -2.64
N MET A 50 3.64 0.72 -3.16
CA MET A 50 5.06 0.48 -2.96
C MET A 50 5.95 1.53 -3.63
N SER A 51 5.45 2.16 -4.69
CA SER A 51 6.08 3.26 -5.43
C SER A 51 5.76 4.64 -4.84
N GLY A 52 4.95 4.71 -3.78
CA GLY A 52 4.58 5.96 -3.11
C GLY A 52 3.42 6.72 -3.76
N LEU A 53 2.71 6.10 -4.69
CA LEU A 53 1.50 6.62 -5.33
C LEU A 53 0.25 6.28 -4.51
N GLU A 54 -0.85 6.98 -4.76
CA GLU A 54 -2.15 6.61 -4.20
C GLU A 54 -2.66 5.29 -4.83
N ILE A 55 -3.32 4.45 -4.04
CA ILE A 55 -3.93 3.19 -4.50
C ILE A 55 -5.11 3.41 -5.45
N GLU A 56 -5.69 4.61 -5.43
CA GLU A 56 -6.72 5.06 -6.35
C GLU A 56 -6.14 6.13 -7.25
N GLN A 57 -6.33 5.96 -8.57
CA GLN A 57 -5.80 6.86 -9.58
C GLN A 57 -6.97 7.49 -10.36
N PRO A 58 -7.73 8.43 -9.77
CA PRO A 58 -8.94 8.98 -10.39
C PRO A 58 -8.66 9.75 -11.68
N LYS A 59 -7.42 10.25 -11.84
CA LYS A 59 -6.94 10.97 -13.02
C LYS A 59 -6.25 10.08 -14.05
N ALA A 60 -6.05 8.79 -13.76
CA ALA A 60 -5.43 7.89 -14.73
C ALA A 60 -6.38 7.65 -15.91
N PHE A 61 -5.80 7.58 -17.11
CA PHE A 61 -6.54 7.15 -18.28
C PHE A 61 -7.06 5.75 -18.06
N LYS A 62 -8.36 5.57 -18.30
CA LYS A 62 -9.00 4.26 -18.24
C LYS A 62 -8.87 3.62 -19.63
N PRO A 63 -8.60 2.32 -19.73
CA PRO A 63 -8.70 1.61 -21.00
C PRO A 63 -10.09 1.84 -21.60
N THR A 64 -10.16 2.09 -22.89
CA THR A 64 -11.43 2.04 -23.63
C THR A 64 -11.88 0.59 -23.68
N GLU A 65 -13.12 0.31 -23.24
CA GLU A 65 -13.76 -1.01 -23.36
C GLU A 65 -13.87 -1.46 -24.83
#